data_AF-A0A7S1AUY5-F1
#
_entry.id   AF-A0A7S1AUY5-F1
#
_cell.length_a   1.000
_cell.length_b   1.000
_cell.length_c   1.000
_cell.angle_alpha   90.00
_cell.angle_beta   90.00
_cell.angle_gamma   90.00
#
_symmetry.space_group_name_H-M   'P 1'
#
loop_
_entity.id
_entity.type
_entity.pdbx_description
1 polymer ?
#
loop_
_entity_poly.entity_id
_entity_poly.type
_entity_poly.pdbx_seq_one_letter_code
_entity_poly.pdbx_strand_id
1 'polypeptide(L)'
;VGLTKSLKVLLSVLIFLPWMSITMVILHLGCRWLASTEDYGDLILNAVALEFVLQLNVLLYQSVAPQKSRETLENTRVAPPWRRERAGFFVFFSGAWPALLSLLWVYLYIHHIQSVLPEYQWDVHPVCSRYLTTLLSSEGG
;
A
#
# COMPACT_ATOMS: atom_id res chain seq x y z
N VAL A 1 22.26 31.10 -4.49
CA VAL A 1 22.13 30.83 -3.04
C VAL A 1 22.13 29.31 -2.88
N GLY A 2 23.21 28.61 -2.51
CA GLY A 2 24.16 28.86 -1.44
C GLY A 2 24.14 27.75 -0.37
N LEU A 3 23.44 26.63 -0.60
CA LEU A 3 23.40 25.50 0.34
C LEU A 3 24.41 24.42 -0.08
N THR A 4 25.26 23.96 0.84
CA THR A 4 26.20 22.86 0.62
C THR A 4 25.44 21.61 0.15
N LYS A 5 25.95 20.92 -0.88
CA LYS A 5 25.32 19.69 -1.42
C LYS A 5 25.02 18.68 -0.31
N SER A 6 25.89 18.61 0.70
CA SER A 6 25.73 17.79 1.90
C SER A 6 24.48 18.16 2.73
N LEU A 7 24.17 19.44 2.91
CA LEU A 7 22.97 19.84 3.66
C LEU A 7 21.69 19.53 2.86
N LYS A 8 21.73 19.65 1.53
CA LYS A 8 20.60 19.28 0.67
C LYS A 8 20.32 17.77 0.73
N VAL A 9 21.37 16.94 0.70
CA VAL A 9 21.24 15.48 0.86
C VAL A 9 20.76 15.13 2.27
N LEU A 10 21.33 15.77 3.31
CA LEU A 10 20.93 15.53 4.70
C LEU A 10 19.45 15.85 4.91
N LEU A 11 18.98 17.02 4.47
CA LEU A 11 17.57 17.41 4.56
C LEU A 11 16.68 16.49 3.73
N SER A 12 17.12 16.10 2.53
CA SER A 12 16.36 15.18 1.69
C SER A 12 16.22 13.82 2.37
N VAL A 13 17.27 13.27 2.95
CA VAL A 13 17.24 11.99 3.66
C VAL A 13 16.40 12.10 4.93
N LEU A 14 16.61 13.15 5.73
CA LEU A 14 15.92 13.34 7.01
C LEU A 14 14.41 13.52 6.84
N ILE A 15 13.94 14.05 5.71
CA ILE A 15 12.51 14.24 5.44
C ILE A 15 11.93 13.04 4.67
N PHE A 16 12.65 12.53 3.67
CA PHE A 16 12.14 11.48 2.79
C PHE A 16 12.15 10.10 3.46
N LEU A 17 13.17 9.81 4.26
CA LEU A 17 13.30 8.51 4.95
C LEU A 17 12.17 8.26 5.96
N PRO A 18 11.82 9.18 6.88
CA PRO A 18 10.70 8.95 7.78
C PRO A 18 9.38 8.84 7.01
N TRP A 19 9.18 9.65 5.97
CA TRP A 19 7.99 9.56 5.13
C TRP A 19 7.85 8.20 4.41
N MET A 20 8.96 7.70 3.86
CA MET A 20 9.01 6.35 3.27
C MET A 20 8.76 5.27 4.31
N SER A 21 9.33 5.41 5.51
CA SER A 21 9.14 4.43 6.58
C SER A 21 7.67 4.32 7.01
N ILE A 22 6.98 5.45 7.17
CA ILE A 22 5.56 5.50 7.51
C ILE A 22 4.74 4.82 6.41
N THR A 23 5.01 5.15 5.15
CA THR A 23 4.30 4.55 4.00
C THR A 23 4.50 3.02 3.95
N MET A 24 5.72 2.55 4.18
CA MET A 24 6.03 1.10 4.21
C MET A 24 5.35 0.38 5.37
N VAL A 25 5.29 1.00 6.56
CA VAL A 25 4.60 0.44 7.73
C VAL A 25 3.11 0.34 7.48
N ILE A 26 2.49 1.38 6.92
CA ILE A 26 1.06 1.38 6.55
C ILE A 26 0.78 0.31 5.50
N LEU A 27 1.63 0.20 4.48
CA LEU A 27 1.50 -0.84 3.45
C LEU A 27 1.54 -2.25 4.06
N HIS A 28 2.54 -2.52 4.91
CA HIS A 28 2.70 -3.83 5.54
C HIS A 28 1.53 -4.16 6.49
N LEU A 29 1.14 -3.23 7.35
CA LEU A 29 0.02 -3.42 8.27
C LEU A 29 -1.31 -3.56 7.51
N GLY A 30 -1.54 -2.73 6.49
CA GLY A 30 -2.72 -2.80 5.64
C GLY A 30 -2.85 -4.17 4.97
N CYS A 31 -1.78 -4.66 4.34
CA CYS A 31 -1.76 -6.00 3.74
C CYS A 31 -2.07 -7.09 4.77
N ARG A 32 -1.50 -7.01 5.98
CA ARG A 32 -1.77 -7.97 7.07
C ARG A 32 -3.22 -7.96 7.53
N TRP A 33 -3.80 -6.77 7.67
CA TRP A 33 -5.20 -6.61 8.08
C TRP A 33 -6.15 -7.14 7.02
N LEU A 34 -5.93 -6.81 5.74
CA LEU A 34 -6.78 -7.33 4.65
C LEU A 34 -6.69 -8.85 4.56
N ALA A 35 -5.50 -9.43 4.68
CA ALA A 35 -5.30 -10.89 4.59
C ALA A 35 -5.94 -11.68 5.74
N SER A 36 -6.26 -11.04 6.88
CA SER A 36 -6.92 -11.67 8.02
C SER A 36 -8.45 -11.76 7.88
N THR A 37 -9.02 -11.18 6.81
CA THR A 37 -10.47 -11.10 6.64
C THR A 37 -10.98 -12.30 5.83
N GLU A 38 -11.90 -13.09 6.42
CA GLU A 38 -12.41 -14.33 5.80
C GLU A 38 -13.63 -14.09 4.90
N ASP A 39 -14.45 -13.07 5.17
CA ASP A 39 -15.64 -12.72 4.38
C ASP A 39 -15.34 -11.60 3.36
N TYR A 40 -15.95 -11.71 2.18
CA TYR A 40 -15.82 -10.75 1.10
C TYR A 40 -16.41 -9.38 1.47
N GLY A 41 -17.51 -9.36 2.24
CA GLY A 41 -18.15 -8.12 2.68
C GLY A 41 -17.22 -7.29 3.57
N ASP A 42 -16.65 -7.95 4.57
CA ASP A 42 -15.69 -7.35 5.49
C ASP A 42 -14.39 -6.96 4.78
N LEU A 43 -13.97 -7.72 3.76
CA LEU A 43 -12.77 -7.40 2.98
C LEU A 43 -12.91 -6.05 2.27
N ILE A 44 -14.06 -5.81 1.64
CA ILE A 44 -14.34 -4.54 0.95
C ILE A 44 -14.39 -3.39 1.97
N LEU A 45 -15.05 -3.61 3.12
CA LEU A 45 -15.17 -2.59 4.15
C LEU A 45 -13.80 -2.21 4.75
N ASN A 46 -12.95 -3.21 5.02
CA ASN A 46 -11.59 -3.02 5.50
C ASN A 46 -10.71 -2.32 4.45
N ALA A 47 -10.88 -2.62 3.16
CA ALA A 47 -10.18 -1.92 2.09
C ALA A 47 -10.58 -0.44 1.99
N VAL A 48 -11.88 -0.12 2.08
CA VAL A 48 -12.39 1.26 2.07
C VAL A 48 -11.92 2.03 3.32
N ALA A 49 -11.90 1.39 4.48
CA ALA A 49 -11.37 2.00 5.71
C ALA A 49 -9.87 2.34 5.57
N LEU A 50 -9.08 1.46 4.94
CA LEU A 50 -7.67 1.72 4.68
C LEU A 50 -7.47 2.87 3.68
N GLU A 51 -8.29 2.95 2.63
CA GLU A 51 -8.29 4.07 1.69
C GLU A 51 -8.57 5.41 2.40
N PHE A 52 -9.50 5.42 3.37
CA PHE A 52 -9.74 6.60 4.20
C PHE A 52 -8.51 7.00 5.02
N VAL A 53 -7.81 6.03 5.63
CA VAL A 53 -6.57 6.29 6.37
C VAL A 53 -5.49 6.88 5.46
N LEU A 54 -5.38 6.38 4.22
CA LEU A 54 -4.43 6.92 3.22
C LEU A 54 -4.75 8.36 2.82
N GLN A 55 -6.04 8.73 2.76
CA GLN A 55 -6.48 10.09 2.44
C GLN A 55 -6.47 11.06 3.64
N LEU A 56 -6.26 10.54 4.86
CA LEU A 56 -6.31 11.34 6.08
C LEU A 56 -5.30 12.50 6.07
N ASN A 57 -4.12 12.32 5.47
CA ASN A 57 -3.12 13.37 5.33
C ASN A 57 -3.64 14.58 4.54
N VAL A 58 -4.37 14.34 3.45
CA VAL A 58 -4.97 15.39 2.62
C VAL A 58 -6.13 16.06 3.37
N LEU A 59 -6.98 15.28 4.04
CA LEU A 59 -8.10 15.80 4.82
C LEU A 59 -7.64 16.65 6.01
N LEU A 60 -6.60 16.20 6.72
CA LEU A 60 -5.97 16.97 7.80
C LEU A 60 -5.33 18.24 7.27
N TYR A 61 -4.63 18.17 6.12
CA TYR A 61 -4.09 19.37 5.49
C TYR A 61 -5.20 20.36 5.12
N GLN A 62 -6.31 19.90 4.55
CA GLN A 62 -7.43 20.77 4.18
C GLN A 62 -8.14 21.40 5.38
N SER A 63 -8.22 20.70 6.51
CA SER A 63 -8.92 21.16 7.72
C SER A 63 -8.06 22.03 8.63
N VAL A 64 -6.77 21.71 8.77
CA VAL A 64 -5.86 22.40 9.70
C VAL A 64 -5.12 23.56 9.02
N ALA A 65 -4.86 23.50 7.71
CA ALA A 65 -4.12 24.57 7.04
C ALA A 65 -4.97 25.85 6.95
N PRO A 66 -4.43 27.02 7.40
CA PRO A 66 -5.12 28.29 7.29
C PRO A 66 -5.44 28.64 5.83
N GLN A 67 -6.59 29.28 5.61
CA GLN A 67 -7.05 29.68 4.27
C GLN A 67 -5.98 30.49 3.50
N LYS A 68 -5.25 31.38 4.18
CA LYS A 68 -4.14 32.13 3.57
C LYS A 68 -3.00 31.25 3.04
N SER A 69 -2.67 30.15 3.72
CA SER A 69 -1.62 29.23 3.27
C SER A 69 -2.06 28.49 2.01
N ARG A 70 -3.36 28.17 1.91
CA ARG A 70 -3.94 27.50 0.74
C ARG A 70 -3.96 28.44 -0.47
N GLU A 71 -4.39 29.69 -0.27
CA GLU A 71 -4.39 30.73 -1.32
C GLU A 71 -2.96 31.05 -1.82
N THR A 72 -1.97 31.10 -0.92
CA THR A 72 -0.58 31.35 -1.30
C THR A 72 -0.02 30.18 -2.13
N LEU A 73 -0.36 28.93 -1.78
CA LEU A 73 0.05 27.76 -2.56
C LEU A 73 -0.62 27.69 -3.93
N GLU A 74 -1.88 28.09 -4.04
CA GLU A 74 -2.57 28.19 -5.33
C GLU A 74 -1.95 29.27 -6.22
N ASN A 75 -1.61 30.42 -5.65
CA ASN A 75 -0.93 31.52 -6.37
C ASN A 75 0.53 31.21 -6.70
N THR A 76 1.15 30.23 -6.03
CA THR A 76 2.53 29.78 -6.31
C THR A 76 2.56 28.53 -7.20
N ARG A 77 1.44 28.14 -7.81
CA ARG A 77 1.43 27.05 -8.80
C ARG A 77 2.33 27.44 -9.97
N VAL A 78 3.53 26.86 -9.98
CA VAL A 78 4.47 26.94 -11.09
C VAL A 78 3.75 26.36 -12.31
N ALA A 79 3.54 27.18 -13.33
CA ALA A 79 2.95 26.71 -14.57
C ALA A 79 3.77 25.51 -15.08
N PRO A 80 3.12 24.40 -15.47
CA PRO A 80 3.85 23.25 -15.98
C PRO A 80 4.71 23.74 -17.16
N PRO A 81 6.01 23.42 -17.19
CA PRO A 81 6.91 23.99 -18.19
C PRO A 81 6.54 23.57 -19.62
N TRP A 82 5.68 22.55 -19.79
CA TRP A 82 5.27 22.00 -21.07
C TRP A 82 3.73 21.92 -21.12
N ARG A 83 3.10 22.70 -22.01
CA ARG A 83 1.64 22.79 -22.20
C ARG A 83 1.06 21.61 -23.01
N ARG A 84 1.91 20.76 -23.59
CA ARG A 84 1.53 19.64 -24.46
C ARG A 84 2.53 18.50 -24.27
N GLU A 85 2.19 17.55 -23.41
CA GLU A 85 2.92 16.28 -23.33
C GLU A 85 2.65 15.51 -24.61
N ARG A 86 3.69 15.29 -25.42
CA ARG A 86 3.59 14.35 -26.53
C ARG A 86 3.33 12.98 -25.92
N ALA A 87 2.30 12.27 -26.38
CA ALA A 87 2.03 10.89 -26.00
C ALA A 87 3.20 10.02 -26.46
N GLY A 88 4.25 9.98 -25.66
CA GLY A 88 5.44 9.16 -25.86
C GLY A 88 5.27 7.84 -25.13
N PHE A 89 6.01 6.84 -25.60
CA PHE A 89 6.11 5.52 -24.96
C PHE A 89 6.35 5.62 -23.44
N PHE A 90 7.18 6.58 -23.00
CA PHE A 90 7.44 6.82 -21.57
C PHE A 90 6.20 7.15 -20.72
N VAL A 91 5.18 7.80 -21.29
CA VAL A 91 3.92 8.12 -20.57
C VAL A 91 3.08 6.86 -20.36
N PHE A 92 3.15 5.90 -21.29
CA PHE A 92 2.49 4.60 -21.10
C PHE A 92 3.23 3.75 -20.06
N PHE A 93 4.55 3.75 -20.09
CA PHE A 93 5.37 3.00 -19.14
C PHE A 93 5.28 3.57 -17.72
N SER A 94 5.12 4.88 -17.57
CA SER A 94 4.98 5.50 -16.25
C SER A 94 3.73 5.05 -15.50
N GLY A 95 2.65 4.69 -16.19
CA GLY A 95 1.44 4.12 -15.59
C GLY A 95 1.49 2.61 -15.43
N ALA A 96 2.06 1.89 -16.41
CA ALA A 96 2.14 0.43 -16.37
C ALA A 96 3.12 -0.08 -15.30
N TRP A 97 4.24 0.60 -15.10
CA TRP A 97 5.29 0.17 -14.18
C TRP A 97 4.82 0.10 -12.71
N PRO A 98 4.15 1.12 -12.13
CA PRO A 98 3.58 1.03 -10.80
C PRO A 98 2.56 -0.11 -10.64
N ALA A 99 1.75 -0.38 -11.66
CA ALA A 99 0.77 -1.46 -11.64
C ALA A 99 1.45 -2.85 -11.63
N LEU A 100 2.52 -3.02 -12.41
CA LEU A 100 3.31 -4.25 -12.38
C LEU A 100 4.04 -4.42 -11.05
N LEU A 101 4.60 -3.34 -10.49
CA LEU A 101 5.22 -3.35 -9.17
C LEU A 101 4.23 -3.69 -8.06
N SER A 102 3.00 -3.17 -8.11
CA SER A 102 1.99 -3.49 -7.10
C SER A 102 1.56 -4.96 -7.16
N LEU A 103 1.36 -5.50 -8.36
CA LEU A 103 1.08 -6.93 -8.56
C LEU A 103 2.24 -7.81 -8.06
N LEU A 104 3.48 -7.45 -8.42
CA LEU A 104 4.68 -8.15 -7.96
C LEU A 104 4.80 -8.10 -6.43
N TRP A 105 4.54 -6.93 -5.82
CA TRP A 105 4.57 -6.77 -4.38
C TRP A 105 3.54 -7.66 -3.68
N VAL A 106 2.28 -7.68 -4.16
CA VAL A 106 1.23 -8.54 -3.60
C VAL A 106 1.62 -10.01 -3.70
N TYR A 107 2.14 -10.44 -4.86
CA TYR A 107 2.62 -11.80 -5.05
C TYR A 107 3.74 -12.16 -4.07
N LEU A 108 4.77 -11.30 -3.97
CA LEU A 108 5.88 -11.50 -3.03
C LEU A 108 5.40 -11.49 -1.58
N TYR A 109 4.43 -10.64 -1.24
CA TYR A 109 3.90 -10.54 0.10
C TYR A 109 3.21 -11.85 0.52
N ILE A 110 2.31 -12.35 -0.32
CA ILE A 110 1.56 -13.59 -0.08
C ILE A 110 2.50 -14.80 0.01
N HIS A 111 3.49 -14.90 -0.88
CA HIS A 111 4.36 -16.08 -0.95
C HIS A 111 5.56 -16.06 -0.01
N HIS A 112 6.14 -14.89 0.29
CA HIS A 112 7.41 -14.81 1.05
C HIS A 112 7.30 -14.08 2.39
N ILE A 113 6.38 -13.12 2.54
CA ILE A 113 6.35 -12.21 3.71
C ILE A 113 5.21 -12.55 4.68
N GLN A 114 4.18 -13.26 4.22
CA GLN A 114 3.01 -13.62 5.03
C GLN A 114 3.40 -14.65 6.11
N SER A 115 3.82 -14.15 7.27
CA SER A 115 4.15 -14.94 8.47
C SER A 115 2.94 -15.28 9.35
N VAL A 116 1.75 -14.82 8.95
CA VAL A 116 0.52 -14.86 9.78
C VAL A 116 -0.28 -16.14 9.58
N LEU A 117 0.00 -16.91 8.53
CA LEU A 117 -0.29 -18.34 8.53
C LEU A 117 1.04 -19.07 8.60
N PRO A 118 1.50 -19.48 9.81
CA PRO A 118 2.32 -20.69 9.84
C PRO A 118 1.55 -21.75 9.04
N GLU A 119 2.23 -22.53 8.18
CA GLU A 119 1.67 -23.78 7.66
C GLU A 119 0.63 -23.74 6.50
N TYR A 120 0.33 -22.58 5.88
CA TYR A 120 -0.71 -22.49 4.83
C TYR A 120 -0.50 -23.37 3.59
N GLN A 121 0.73 -23.70 3.23
CA GLN A 121 0.92 -24.43 1.97
C GLN A 121 0.69 -25.94 2.09
N TRP A 122 0.79 -26.56 3.29
CA TRP A 122 0.79 -28.03 3.39
C TRP A 122 0.33 -28.64 4.75
N ASP A 123 0.00 -27.87 5.79
CA ASP A 123 -0.27 -28.46 7.14
C ASP A 123 -1.75 -28.54 7.55
N VAL A 124 -2.65 -27.92 6.77
CA VAL A 124 -4.08 -28.27 6.91
C VAL A 124 -4.32 -29.70 6.42
N HIS A 125 -3.46 -30.23 5.55
CA HIS A 125 -3.59 -31.57 5.00
C HIS A 125 -3.52 -32.68 6.08
N PRO A 126 -2.54 -32.72 7.00
CA PRO A 126 -2.53 -33.70 8.10
C PRO A 126 -3.71 -33.55 9.08
N VAL A 127 -4.19 -32.33 9.34
CA VAL A 127 -5.35 -32.12 10.24
C VAL A 127 -6.68 -32.50 9.56
N CYS A 128 -6.92 -32.02 8.33
CA CYS A 128 -8.12 -32.35 7.56
C CYS A 128 -8.16 -33.83 7.13
N SER A 129 -7.03 -34.46 6.85
CA SER A 129 -7.02 -35.89 6.48
C SER A 129 -7.52 -36.78 7.62
N ARG A 130 -7.22 -36.44 8.89
CA ARG A 130 -7.79 -37.13 10.06
C ARG A 130 -9.29 -36.92 10.20
N TYR A 131 -9.77 -35.70 9.95
CA TYR A 131 -11.20 -35.41 10.02
C TYR A 131 -11.98 -36.13 8.89
N LEU A 132 -11.45 -36.11 7.67
CA LEU A 132 -12.07 -36.73 6.50
C LEU A 132 -12.15 -38.25 6.61
N THR A 133 -11.09 -38.88 7.14
CA THR A 133 -11.09 -40.33 7.41
C THR A 133 -12.11 -40.72 8.48
N THR A 134 -12.30 -39.89 9.50
CA THR A 134 -13.33 -40.11 10.53
C THR A 134 -14.74 -40.04 9.95
N LEU A 135 -15.03 -39.03 9.12
CA LEU A 135 -16.33 -38.91 8.45
C LEU A 135 -16.63 -40.10 7.52
N LEU A 136 -15.65 -40.52 6.72
CA LEU A 136 -15.82 -41.68 5.82
C LEU A 136 -16.05 -42.99 6.58
N SER A 137 -15.48 -43.14 7.78
CA SER A 137 -15.73 -44.32 8.63
C SER A 137 -17.12 -44.31 9.28
N SER A 138 -17.75 -43.14 9.44
CA SER A 138 -19.06 -43.01 10.07
C SER A 138 -20.24 -43.23 9.11
N GLU A 139 -20.05 -43.03 7.80
CA GLU A 139 -21.10 -43.28 6.79
C GLU A 139 -21.06 -44.71 6.20
N GLY A 140 -20.04 -45.51 6.57
CA GLY A 140 -19.82 -46.86 6.06
C GLY A 140 -20.40 -48.00 6.90
N GLY A 141 -21.23 -47.73 7.92
CA GLY A 141 -21.88 -48.71 8.80
C GLY A 141 -23.35 -48.41 9.00
#